data_AF-A0A3D1XUF8-F1
#
_entry.id   AF-A0A3D1XUF8-F1
#
_cell.length_a   1.000
_cell.length_b   1.000
_cell.length_c   1.000
_cell.angle_alpha   90.00
_cell.angle_beta   90.00
_cell.angle_gamma   90.00
#
_symmetry.space_group_name_H-M   'P 1'
#
loop_
_entity.id
_entity.type
_entity.pdbx_description
1 polymer ?
#
loop_
_entity_poly.entity_id
_entity_poly.type
_entity_poly.pdbx_seq_one_letter_code
_entity_poly.pdbx_strand_id
1 'polypeptide(L)' 'MLSVAAEVFPFAKTGGLADVAGSLPPALKKIGHDVRVLLPKYPCTKSQAIHYLNKEIKIGKTKATLFDGSRFKRSA' A
#
# COMPACT_ATOMS: atom_id res chain seq x y z
N MET A 1 -6.38 9.47 -7.86
CA MET A 1 -6.76 9.56 -6.42
C MET A 1 -5.60 9.06 -5.57
N LEU A 2 -5.28 9.74 -4.47
CA LEU A 2 -4.26 9.30 -3.50
C LEU A 2 -4.96 8.93 -2.18
N SER A 3 -4.78 7.69 -1.74
CA SER A 3 -5.23 7.19 -0.43
C SER A 3 -4.02 7.12 0.50
N VAL A 4 -4.15 7.65 1.71
CA VAL A 4 -3.10 7.61 2.73
C VAL A 4 -3.64 6.84 3.92
N ALA A 5 -2.96 5.76 4.29
CA ALA A 5 -3.37 4.90 5.40
C ALA A 5 -2.16 4.52 6.25
N ALA A 6 -2.36 4.43 7.56
CA ALA A 6 -1.37 3.88 8.49
C ALA A 6 -1.33 2.34 8.47
N GLU A 7 -2.40 1.72 7.97
CA GLU A 7 -2.57 0.27 7.89
C GLU A 7 -3.00 -0.15 6.50
N VAL A 8 -2.30 -1.12 5.91
CA VAL A 8 -2.61 -1.68 4.58
C VAL A 8 -2.25 -3.16 4.60
N PHE A 9 -3.22 -4.03 4.28
CA PHE A 9 -2.97 -5.44 4.08
C PHE A 9 -2.21 -5.67 2.76
N PRO A 10 -1.15 -6.49 2.72
CA PRO A 10 -0.67 -7.40 3.77
C PRO A 10 0.46 -6.86 4.67
N PHE A 11 0.93 -5.63 4.47
CA PHE A 11 2.18 -5.14 5.08
C PHE A 11 2.05 -4.66 6.54
N ALA A 12 0.97 -3.95 6.86
CA ALA A 12 0.71 -3.38 8.17
C ALA A 12 -0.76 -3.58 8.51
N LYS A 13 -1.05 -4.67 9.23
CA LYS A 13 -2.41 -5.02 9.66
C LYS A 13 -2.46 -5.10 11.17
N THR A 14 -3.17 -4.16 11.79
CA THR A 14 -3.50 -4.20 13.22
C THR A 14 -5.01 -4.35 13.45
N GLY A 15 -5.84 -3.88 12.52
CA GLY A 15 -7.30 -4.09 12.55
C GLY A 15 -7.95 -4.16 11.16
N GLY A 16 -9.27 -3.93 11.11
CA GLY A 16 -10.07 -4.01 9.88
C GLY A 16 -9.80 -2.89 8.86
N LEU A 17 -9.15 -1.81 9.27
CA LEU A 17 -8.77 -0.70 8.36
C LEU A 17 -7.82 -1.19 7.26
N ALA A 18 -6.90 -2.10 7.61
CA ALA A 18 -5.94 -2.68 6.68
C ALA A 18 -6.60 -3.41 5.51
N ASP A 19 -7.71 -4.11 5.78
CA ASP A 19 -8.44 -4.89 4.77
C ASP A 19 -9.15 -3.97 3.78
N VAL A 20 -9.75 -2.87 4.26
CA VAL A 20 -10.38 -1.86 3.40
C VAL A 20 -9.33 -1.12 2.57
N ALA A 21 -8.26 -0.65 3.22
CA ALA A 21 -7.18 0.07 2.55
C ALA A 21 -6.42 -0.78 1.53
N GLY A 22 -6.37 -2.11 1.72
CA GLY A 22 -5.79 -3.06 0.76
C GLY A 22 -6.72 -3.49 -0.37
N SER A 23 -8.04 -3.51 -0.16
CA SER A 23 -9.03 -4.06 -1.12
C SER A 23 -9.71 -3.01 -2.00
N LEU A 24 -9.90 -1.77 -1.50
CA LEU A 24 -10.56 -0.69 -2.23
C LEU A 24 -9.75 -0.16 -3.42
N PRO A 25 -8.43 0.12 -3.32
CA PRO A 25 -7.66 0.64 -4.45
C PRO A 25 -7.64 -0.28 -5.68
N PRO A 26 -7.46 -1.61 -5.54
CA PRO A 26 -7.58 -2.54 -6.67
C PRO A 26 -8.98 -2.56 -7.29
N ALA A 27 -10.04 -2.40 -6.48
CA ALA A 27 -11.40 -2.35 -6.98
C ALA A 27 -11.65 -1.10 -7.83
N LEU A 28 -11.19 0.06 -7.36
CA LEU A 28 -11.29 1.32 -8.11
C LEU A 28 -10.45 1.32 -9.39
N LYS A 29 -9.27 0.70 -9.36
CA LYS A 29 -8.41 0.55 -10.53
C LYS A 29 -9.04 -0.30 -11.62
N LYS A 30 -9.80 -1.34 -11.25
CA LYS A 30 -10.59 -2.13 -12.22
C LYS A 30 -11.68 -1.32 -12.92
N ILE A 31 -12.18 -0.27 -12.28
CA ILE A 31 -13.19 0.65 -12.83
C ILE A 31 -12.52 1.79 -13.64
N GLY A 32 -11.20 1.72 -13.86
CA GLY A 32 -10.46 2.68 -14.67
C GLY A 32 -9.91 3.91 -13.93
N HIS A 33 -10.00 3.93 -12.59
CA HIS A 33 -9.46 5.04 -11.79
C HIS A 33 -7.97 4.80 -11.44
N ASP A 34 -7.09 5.79 -11.67
CA ASP A 34 -5.72 5.75 -11.14
C ASP A 34 -5.76 6.03 -9.64
N VAL A 35 -5.58 4.99 -8.81
CA VAL A 35 -5.55 5.09 -7.35
C VAL A 35 -4.20 4.67 -6.83
N ARG A 36 -3.58 5.51 -6.00
CA ARG A 36 -2.31 5.23 -5.35
C ARG A 36 -2.50 5.16 -3.84
N VAL A 37 -1.73 4.32 -3.17
CA VAL A 37 -1.76 4.17 -1.71
C VAL A 37 -0.42 4.56 -1.13
N LEU A 38 -0.41 5.42 -0.13
CA LEU A 38 0.78 5.79 0.60
C LEU A 38 0.73 5.15 1.99
N LEU A 39 1.77 4.38 2.32
CA LEU A 39 1.96 3.75 3.64
C LEU A 39 3.29 4.23 4.24
N PRO A 40 3.32 4.71 5.49
CA PRO A 40 4.57 4.99 6.18
C PRO A 40 5.45 3.73 6.26
N LYS A 41 6.79 3.90 6.18
CA LYS A 41 7.73 2.78 6.21
C LYS A 41 7.84 2.22 7.63
N TYR A 42 6.97 1.29 7.99
CA TYR A 42 7.07 0.55 9.26
C TYR A 42 8.08 -0.60 9.16
N PRO A 43 8.73 -1.01 10.27
CA PRO A 43 9.66 -2.15 10.27
C PRO A 43 9.05 -3.45 9.73
N CYS A 44 7.77 -3.70 10.00
CA CYS A 44 7.03 -4.86 9.52
C CYS A 44 6.86 -4.92 8.00
N THR A 45 6.94 -3.78 7.31
CA THR A 45 6.81 -3.70 5.85
C THR A 45 8.03 -4.24 5.10
N LYS A 46 9.20 -4.42 5.78
CA LYS A 46 10.46 -4.84 5.15
C LYS A 46 10.47 -6.30 4.68
N SER A 47 9.69 -7.17 5.31
CA SER A 47 9.82 -8.64 5.16
C SER A 47 8.92 -9.21 4.06
N GLN A 48 7.75 -8.62 3.84
CA GLN A 48 6.79 -9.13 2.85
C GLN A 48 7.04 -8.45 1.51
N ALA A 49 7.64 -9.20 0.58
CA ALA A 49 7.87 -8.89 -0.83
C ALA A 49 7.35 -7.51 -1.30
N ILE A 50 8.16 -6.46 -1.07
CA ILE A 50 8.04 -5.12 -1.67
C ILE A 50 8.37 -5.18 -3.18
N HIS A 51 8.17 -6.33 -3.82
CA HIS A 51 8.52 -6.59 -5.21
C HIS A 51 7.51 -5.94 -6.18
N TYR A 52 6.38 -5.44 -5.67
CA TYR A 52 5.24 -4.99 -6.46
C TYR A 52 5.11 -3.47 -6.65
N LEU A 53 6.02 -2.62 -6.12
CA LEU A 53 6.47 -1.36 -6.76
C LEU A 53 7.46 -0.51 -5.93
N ASN A 54 8.45 0.00 -6.67
CA ASN A 54 9.70 0.65 -6.28
C ASN A 54 9.62 2.18 -6.20
N LYS A 55 9.03 2.76 -5.14
CA LYS A 55 9.34 4.17 -4.83
C LYS A 55 9.18 4.48 -3.35
N GLU A 56 10.32 4.51 -2.66
CA GLU A 56 10.40 5.18 -1.36
C GLU A 56 10.32 6.68 -1.58
N ILE A 57 9.33 7.31 -0.96
CA ILE A 57 9.15 8.75 -1.00
C ILE A 57 9.54 9.29 0.38
N LYS A 58 10.41 10.29 0.39
CA LYS A 58 10.76 11.01 1.61
C LYS A 58 9.75 12.14 1.80
N ILE A 59 9.00 12.07 2.89
CA ILE A 59 8.03 13.09 3.28
C ILE A 59 8.57 13.75 4.56
N GLY A 60 9.28 14.86 4.37
CA GLY A 60 10.01 15.54 5.45
C GLY A 60 11.08 14.63 6.09
N LYS A 61 10.87 14.28 7.37
CA LYS A 61 11.76 13.40 8.15
C LYS A 61 11.43 11.91 8.00
N THR A 62 10.28 11.57 7.43
CA THR A 62 9.74 10.20 7.39
C THR A 62 9.84 9.59 6.00
N LYS A 63 10.09 8.29 5.92
CA LYS A 63 10.03 7.52 4.66
C LYS A 63 8.66 6.87 4.53
N ALA A 64 8.10 6.87 3.33
CA ALA A 64 6.85 6.21 3.00
C ALA A 64 6.99 5.40 1.70
N THR A 65 6.21 4.34 1.59
CA THR A 65 6.11 3.47 0.43
C THR A 65 4.86 3.86 -0.36
N LEU A 66 5.02 4.11 -1.65
CA LEU A 66 3.90 4.37 -2.56
C LEU A 66 3.55 3.10 -3.35
N PHE A 67 2.29 2.70 -3.29
CA PHE A 67 1.70 1.61 -4.07
C PHE A 67 0.81 2.18 -5.19
N ASP A 68 0.79 1.55 -6.35
CA ASP A 68 -0.02 1.99 -7.50
C ASP A 68 -1.47 1.49 -7.49
N GLY A 69 -1.92 0.91 -6.38
CA GLY A 69 -3.26 0.35 -6.24
C GLY A 69 -3.52 -0.91 -7.06
N SER A 70 -2.52 -1.53 -7.68
CA SER A 70 -2.65 -2.85 -8.28
C SER A 70 -2.82 -3.94 -7.20
N ARG A 71 -3.52 -5.01 -7.56
CA ARG A 71 -3.80 -6.14 -6.65
C ARG A 71 -2.46 -6.75 -6.23
N PHE A 72 -2.20 -6.80 -4.92
CA PHE A 72 -1.04 -7.49 -4.36
C PHE A 72 -1.09 -8.97 -4.76
N LYS A 73 -0.28 -9.38 -5.72
CA LYS A 73 -0.08 -10.80 -6.03
C LYS A 73 0.86 -11.35 -4.97
N ARG A 74 0.41 -12.30 -4.14
CA ARG A 74 1.36 -13.15 -3.41
C ARG A 74 2.13 -13.92 -4.49
N SER A 75 3.46 -13.77 -4.52
CA SER A 75 4.27 -14.80 -5.19
C SER A 75 4.07 -16.06 -4.36
N ALA A 76 3.52 -17.09 -4.99
CA ALA A 76 3.66 -18.46 -4.52
C ALA A 76 5.13 -18.89 -4.66
#